data_AF-A0A7W9E434-F1
#
_entry.id   AF-A0A7W9E434-F1
#
_cell.length_a   1.000
_cell.length_b   1.000
_cell.length_c   1.000
_cell.angle_alpha   90.00
_cell.angle_beta   90.00
_cell.angle_gamma   90.00
#
_symmetry.space_group_name_H-M   'P 1'
#
loop_
_entity.id
_entity.type
_entity.pdbx_description
1 polymer ?
#
loop_
_entity_poly.entity_id
_entity_poly.type
_entity_poly.pdbx_seq_one_letter_code
_entity_poly.pdbx_strand_id
1 'polypeptide(L)'
;MAHAIQEHRKLNGETIDHDRIPLEDEPTYEMLRTTRTLGVFQLESPGQMELIGKLQPETFNDLTVEISLFRPGPIQANMPLQYLKARHGETIADHMHPRFKPFLAETNGVVVFHEQVMRLFDELTGSGMGKADVFRRHLGKFADLADIETYVREQAATRGFTASVIDRAWKVLSGFGSFGFAKAHGAAFARTTYESAWLKRHHPATFFAGLLTHDPGTWPKDLIVAIARNLGVPILGLDVQPSALDYRVEQLGDGRLGIRLALPELAGSSSVERHRIAEHQPFSSLQDFRDRVRPRRRTFEALARVGALDSLIGYDRGRRGDLLAHIQGLGGRALPVAADQLAFDIELPLPDSDRSATALDLRGISQTDVEHASGNR
;
A
#
# COMPACT_ATOMS: atom_id res chain seq x y z
N MET A 1 4.79 2.95 -4.63
CA MET A 1 4.96 4.43 -4.58
C MET A 1 4.77 5.06 -5.96
N ALA A 2 5.53 4.67 -6.99
CA ALA A 2 5.42 5.27 -8.34
C ALA A 2 3.98 5.33 -8.89
N HIS A 3 3.21 4.23 -8.83
CA HIS A 3 1.80 4.24 -9.25
C HIS A 3 0.92 5.21 -8.44
N ALA A 4 1.15 5.34 -7.13
CA ALA A 4 0.38 6.25 -6.29
C ALA A 4 0.65 7.73 -6.65
N ILE A 5 1.92 8.07 -6.94
CA ILE A 5 2.31 9.42 -7.35
C ILE A 5 1.81 9.72 -8.76
N GLN A 6 1.89 8.73 -9.66
CA GLN A 6 1.33 8.87 -10.99
C GLN A 6 -0.17 9.16 -10.92
N GLU A 7 -0.91 8.46 -10.05
CA GLU A 7 -2.34 8.69 -9.89
C GLU A 7 -2.65 10.03 -9.21
N HIS A 8 -1.86 10.42 -8.19
CA HIS A 8 -1.93 11.76 -7.61
C HIS A 8 -1.72 12.86 -8.65
N ARG A 9 -0.74 12.70 -9.55
CA ARG A 9 -0.48 13.65 -10.64
C ARG A 9 -1.64 13.76 -11.62
N LYS A 10 -2.29 12.65 -11.95
CA LYS A 10 -3.47 12.68 -12.83
C LYS A 10 -4.66 13.37 -12.17
N LEU A 11 -4.81 13.23 -10.84
CA LEU A 11 -5.88 13.86 -10.08
C LEU A 11 -5.66 15.38 -9.90
N ASN A 12 -4.45 15.79 -9.50
CA ASN A 12 -4.19 17.16 -9.04
C ASN A 12 -3.39 18.01 -10.04
N GLY A 13 -2.83 17.41 -11.09
CA GLY A 13 -1.95 18.09 -12.05
C GLY A 13 -0.51 18.32 -11.57
N GLU A 14 -0.22 18.04 -10.29
CA GLU A 14 1.10 18.20 -9.67
C GLU A 14 1.72 16.86 -9.24
N THR A 15 3.04 16.80 -9.16
CA THR A 15 3.77 15.59 -8.73
C THR A 15 4.28 15.77 -7.31
N ILE A 16 4.17 14.73 -6.50
CA ILE A 16 4.80 14.69 -5.18
C ILE A 16 6.32 14.51 -5.38
N ASP A 17 7.08 15.45 -4.84
CA ASP A 17 8.54 15.36 -4.79
C ASP A 17 8.97 14.66 -3.50
N HIS A 18 9.47 13.42 -3.64
CA HIS A 18 9.92 12.59 -2.54
C HIS A 18 11.00 13.28 -1.69
N ASP A 19 11.92 14.01 -2.33
CA ASP A 19 13.05 14.62 -1.64
C ASP A 19 12.61 15.75 -0.70
N ARG A 20 11.41 16.30 -0.93
CA ARG A 20 10.83 17.42 -0.18
C ARG A 20 9.81 17.01 0.89
N ILE A 21 9.53 15.71 1.04
CA ILE A 21 8.66 15.23 2.12
C ILE A 21 9.34 15.51 3.47
N PRO A 22 8.69 16.24 4.40
CA PRO A 22 9.27 16.54 5.71
C PRO A 22 9.37 15.26 6.54
N LEU A 23 10.47 15.05 7.26
CA LEU A 23 10.69 13.85 8.09
C LEU A 23 10.19 14.01 9.54
N GLU A 24 9.47 15.09 9.83
CA GLU A 24 8.98 15.45 11.18
C GLU A 24 7.44 15.64 11.18
N ASP A 25 6.75 15.13 10.16
CA ASP A 25 5.28 15.22 10.07
C ASP A 25 4.59 14.35 11.13
N GLU A 26 4.10 15.01 12.17
CA GLU A 26 3.39 14.38 13.28
C GLU A 26 2.16 13.54 12.86
N PRO A 27 1.29 14.00 11.93
CA PRO A 27 0.18 13.17 11.44
C PRO A 27 0.61 11.81 10.87
N THR A 28 1.81 11.72 10.29
CA THR A 28 2.38 10.46 9.79
C THR A 28 2.80 9.55 10.95
N TYR A 29 3.46 10.11 11.97
CA TYR A 29 3.82 9.36 13.19
C TYR A 29 2.59 8.90 13.98
N GLU A 30 1.58 9.75 14.13
CA GLU A 30 0.28 9.38 14.72
C GLU A 30 -0.32 8.15 14.02
N MET A 31 -0.34 8.14 12.69
CA MET A 31 -0.84 6.98 11.94
C MET A 31 -0.01 5.72 12.19
N LEU A 32 1.32 5.83 12.18
CA LEU A 32 2.22 4.69 12.46
C LEU A 32 1.96 4.12 13.86
N ARG A 33 1.75 4.99 14.87
CA ARG A 33 1.41 4.60 16.25
C ARG A 33 0.07 3.86 16.37
N THR A 34 -0.85 4.03 15.41
CA THR A 34 -2.11 3.25 15.37
C THR A 34 -1.95 1.82 14.87
N THR A 35 -0.75 1.40 14.46
CA THR A 35 -0.44 0.09 13.85
C THR A 35 -1.20 -0.24 12.56
N ARG A 36 -1.91 0.73 11.98
CA ARG A 36 -2.60 0.61 10.69
C ARG A 36 -1.61 0.73 9.53
N THR A 37 -0.59 -0.14 9.50
CA THR A 37 0.58 -0.04 8.62
C THR A 37 0.55 -1.02 7.44
N LEU A 38 -0.56 -1.73 7.19
CA LEU A 38 -0.65 -2.60 6.00
C LEU A 38 -0.41 -1.79 4.71
N GLY A 39 0.49 -2.28 3.85
CA GLY A 39 0.95 -1.59 2.64
C GLY A 39 2.05 -0.55 2.87
N VAL A 40 2.41 -0.24 4.12
CA VAL A 40 3.58 0.57 4.46
C VAL A 40 4.82 -0.32 4.37
N PHE A 41 5.81 0.10 3.60
CA PHE A 41 7.01 -0.67 3.35
C PHE A 41 7.72 -1.02 4.67
N GLN A 42 8.14 -2.29 4.82
CA GLN A 42 8.81 -2.83 6.01
C GLN A 42 8.02 -2.75 7.32
N LEU A 43 6.73 -2.41 7.32
CA LEU A 43 5.91 -2.35 8.54
C LEU A 43 4.57 -3.10 8.40
N GLU A 44 4.45 -4.03 7.47
CA GLU A 44 3.17 -4.66 7.12
C GLU A 44 2.94 -6.02 7.79
N SER A 45 3.98 -6.70 8.27
CA SER A 45 3.80 -8.01 8.92
C SER A 45 3.22 -7.88 10.33
N PRO A 46 2.48 -8.89 10.84
CA PRO A 46 1.90 -8.83 12.20
C PRO A 46 2.92 -8.53 13.30
N GLY A 47 4.13 -9.10 13.22
CA GLY A 47 5.18 -8.83 14.20
C GLY A 47 5.77 -7.42 14.10
N GLN A 48 5.87 -6.85 12.89
CA GLN A 48 6.26 -5.44 12.72
C GLN A 48 5.17 -4.50 13.24
N MET A 49 3.90 -4.80 12.97
CA MET A 49 2.77 -4.06 13.52
C MET A 49 2.77 -4.07 15.06
N GLU A 50 3.10 -5.21 15.66
CA GLU A 50 3.24 -5.32 17.11
C GLU A 50 4.41 -4.49 17.63
N LEU A 51 5.58 -4.60 17.00
CA LEU A 51 6.77 -3.88 17.45
C LEU A 51 6.59 -2.36 17.31
N ILE A 52 6.11 -1.86 16.16
CA ILE A 52 5.91 -0.41 15.95
C ILE A 52 4.86 0.14 16.91
N GLY A 53 3.83 -0.66 17.22
CA GLY A 53 2.81 -0.34 18.22
C GLY A 53 3.38 -0.24 19.63
N LYS A 54 4.38 -1.06 19.98
CA LYS A 54 5.08 -0.95 21.27
C LYS A 54 6.12 0.17 21.26
N LEU A 55 6.79 0.40 20.13
CA LEU A 55 7.83 1.41 19.97
C LEU A 55 7.29 2.83 20.15
N GLN A 56 6.10 3.07 19.59
CA GLN A 56 5.50 4.41 19.50
C GLN A 56 6.48 5.41 18.86
N PRO A 57 6.74 5.32 17.55
CA PRO A 57 7.71 6.19 16.88
C PRO A 57 7.29 7.67 16.92
N GLU A 58 8.27 8.54 17.13
CA GLU A 58 8.11 10.01 17.14
C GLU A 58 9.12 10.70 16.21
N THR A 59 10.20 10.00 15.87
CA THR A 59 11.29 10.55 15.06
C THR A 59 11.68 9.61 13.92
N PHE A 60 12.40 10.16 12.93
CA PHE A 60 12.90 9.36 11.81
C PHE A 60 13.89 8.27 12.25
N ASN A 61 14.69 8.57 13.29
CA ASN A 61 15.63 7.61 13.84
C ASN A 61 14.90 6.42 14.48
N ASP A 62 13.70 6.60 15.03
CA ASP A 62 12.91 5.50 15.58
C ASP A 62 12.57 4.46 14.51
N LEU A 63 12.23 4.90 13.30
CA LEU A 63 12.00 4.00 12.16
C LEU A 63 13.27 3.28 11.72
N THR A 64 14.41 3.99 11.77
CA THR A 64 15.72 3.39 11.48
C THR A 64 16.05 2.30 12.50
N VAL A 65 15.78 2.53 13.78
CA VAL A 65 15.98 1.55 14.85
C VAL A 65 15.01 0.38 14.73
N GLU A 66 13.72 0.65 14.50
CA GLU A 66 12.67 -0.37 14.31
C GLU A 66 13.05 -1.40 13.25
N ILE A 67 13.37 -0.92 12.05
CA ILE A 67 13.73 -1.76 10.89
C ILE A 67 14.98 -2.59 11.20
N SER A 68 15.89 -2.04 11.99
CA SER A 68 17.13 -2.72 12.39
C SER A 68 16.90 -3.79 13.46
N LEU A 69 15.95 -3.56 14.37
CA LEU A 69 15.62 -4.44 15.48
C LEU A 69 14.71 -5.61 15.07
N PHE A 70 13.81 -5.42 14.10
CA PHE A 70 12.91 -6.47 13.64
C PHE A 70 13.61 -7.44 12.66
N ARG A 71 14.64 -8.12 13.14
CA ARG A 71 15.43 -9.10 12.38
C ARG A 71 15.69 -10.35 13.24
N PRO A 72 15.91 -11.54 12.65
CA PRO A 72 16.07 -12.78 13.41
C PRO A 72 17.13 -12.70 14.52
N GLY A 73 18.30 -12.14 14.22
CA GLY A 73 19.40 -12.02 15.18
C GLY A 73 19.09 -11.13 16.39
N PRO A 74 18.71 -9.85 16.19
CA PRO A 74 18.34 -8.97 17.30
C PRO A 74 17.15 -9.48 18.13
N ILE A 75 16.16 -10.12 17.48
CA ILE A 75 15.02 -10.75 18.18
C ILE A 75 15.50 -11.87 19.09
N GLN A 76 16.37 -12.77 18.60
CA GLN A 76 16.96 -13.85 19.41
C GLN A 76 17.78 -13.31 20.59
N ALA A 77 18.47 -12.19 20.39
CA ALA A 77 19.22 -11.51 21.45
C ALA A 77 18.33 -10.66 22.40
N ASN A 78 17.01 -10.68 22.21
CA ASN A 78 16.04 -9.91 22.98
C ASN A 78 16.30 -8.39 22.99
N MET A 79 16.97 -7.88 21.94
CA MET A 79 17.31 -6.47 21.80
C MET A 79 16.08 -5.56 21.70
N PRO A 80 14.99 -5.94 20.98
CA PRO A 80 13.78 -5.11 20.94
C PRO A 80 13.22 -4.83 22.34
N LEU A 81 13.13 -5.84 23.20
CA LEU A 81 12.62 -5.66 24.55
C LEU A 81 13.52 -4.74 25.38
N GLN A 82 14.83 -4.90 25.29
CA GLN A 82 15.80 -4.04 26.00
C GLN A 82 15.67 -2.59 25.56
N TYR A 83 15.58 -2.35 24.24
CA TYR A 83 15.41 -1.03 23.67
C TYR A 83 14.10 -0.39 24.13
N LEU A 84 12.98 -1.11 24.06
CA LEU A 84 11.66 -0.62 24.46
C LEU A 84 11.61 -0.25 25.95
N LYS A 85 12.15 -1.11 26.83
CA LYS A 85 12.20 -0.84 28.27
C LYS A 85 13.01 0.40 28.60
N ALA A 86 14.15 0.59 27.92
CA ALA A 86 14.97 1.78 28.12
C ALA A 86 14.31 3.04 27.55
N ARG A 87 13.69 2.94 26.37
CA ARG A 87 12.95 4.03 25.73
C ARG A 87 11.80 4.55 26.60
N HIS A 88 11.01 3.63 27.15
CA HIS A 88 9.83 3.97 27.96
C HIS A 88 10.16 4.26 29.42
N GLY A 89 11.44 4.29 29.79
CA GLY A 89 11.88 4.58 31.15
C GLY A 89 11.59 3.47 32.18
N GLU A 90 11.17 2.29 31.74
CA GLU A 90 11.02 1.11 32.61
C GLU A 90 12.37 0.64 33.16
N THR A 91 13.44 0.89 32.41
CA THR A 91 14.82 0.64 32.83
C THR A 91 15.70 1.84 32.48
N ILE A 92 16.71 2.11 33.30
CA ILE A 92 17.70 3.14 32.98
C ILE A 92 18.54 2.68 31.77
N ALA A 93 18.63 3.52 30.75
CA ALA A 93 19.46 3.27 29.58
C ALA A 93 20.94 3.07 29.98
N ASP A 94 21.42 1.84 29.80
CA ASP A 94 22.76 1.45 30.21
C ASP A 94 23.74 1.65 29.05
N HIS A 95 24.55 2.70 29.16
CA HIS A 95 25.55 3.05 28.15
C HIS A 95 26.91 2.36 28.41
N MET A 96 27.00 1.48 29.43
CA MET A 96 28.22 0.83 29.95
C MET A 96 29.27 1.78 30.54
N HIS A 97 29.52 2.93 29.92
CA HIS A 97 30.50 3.92 30.34
C HIS A 97 30.12 5.34 29.84
N PRO A 98 30.40 6.42 30.59
CA PRO A 98 30.09 7.79 30.15
C PRO A 98 30.63 8.15 28.76
N ARG A 99 31.82 7.63 28.40
CA ARG A 99 32.45 7.85 27.08
C ARG A 99 31.67 7.22 25.91
N PHE A 100 30.82 6.23 26.15
CA PHE A 100 30.01 5.61 25.08
C PHE A 100 28.64 6.27 24.91
N LYS A 101 28.20 7.06 25.90
CA LYS A 101 26.93 7.78 25.87
C LYS A 101 26.72 8.59 24.58
N PRO A 102 27.70 9.35 24.05
CA PRO A 102 27.50 10.19 22.86
C PRO A 102 27.01 9.45 21.62
N PHE A 103 27.27 8.15 21.49
CA PHE A 103 26.88 7.36 20.32
C PHE A 103 25.90 6.22 20.61
N LEU A 104 25.67 5.89 21.88
CA LEU A 104 24.65 4.91 22.29
C LEU A 104 23.34 5.57 22.75
N ALA A 105 23.32 6.89 23.00
CA ALA A 105 22.11 7.60 23.41
C ALA A 105 20.98 7.48 22.39
N GLU A 106 21.30 7.53 21.09
CA GLU A 106 20.32 7.41 20.00
C GLU A 106 19.62 6.04 19.92
N THR A 107 20.17 5.03 20.59
CA THR A 107 19.62 3.67 20.68
C THR A 107 19.38 3.26 22.13
N ASN A 108 19.23 4.23 23.04
CA ASN A 108 18.97 4.00 24.46
C ASN A 108 19.93 2.99 25.13
N GLY A 109 21.22 3.03 24.77
CA GLY A 109 22.25 2.15 25.31
C GLY A 109 22.43 0.83 24.56
N VAL A 110 21.48 0.44 23.71
CA VAL A 110 21.53 -0.82 22.95
C VAL A 110 22.42 -0.64 21.72
N VAL A 111 23.41 -1.51 21.51
CA VAL A 111 24.25 -1.46 20.31
C VAL A 111 23.50 -2.11 19.14
N VAL A 112 23.09 -1.31 18.15
CA VAL A 112 22.28 -1.75 17.00
C VAL A 112 23.06 -1.64 15.70
N PHE A 113 23.91 -0.63 15.56
CA PHE A 113 24.53 -0.26 14.28
C PHE A 113 26.03 -0.63 14.19
N HIS A 114 26.49 -0.93 12.98
CA HIS A 114 27.90 -1.11 12.65
C HIS A 114 28.74 0.11 13.08
N GLU A 115 28.20 1.31 12.87
CA GLU A 115 28.84 2.57 13.21
C GLU A 115 29.05 2.72 14.72
N GLN A 116 28.14 2.17 15.54
CA GLN A 116 28.30 2.14 17.00
C GLN A 116 29.38 1.15 17.43
N VAL A 117 29.46 -0.01 16.76
CA VAL A 117 30.54 -0.99 16.98
C VAL A 117 31.90 -0.41 16.64
N MET A 118 32.01 0.31 15.52
CA MET A 118 33.25 0.99 15.13
C MET A 118 33.65 2.05 16.17
N ARG A 119 32.69 2.83 16.68
CA ARG A 119 32.94 3.81 17.75
C ARG A 119 33.35 3.14 19.06
N LEU A 120 32.77 1.99 19.42
CA LEU A 120 33.21 1.22 20.59
C LEU A 120 34.66 0.78 20.45
N PHE A 121 35.04 0.19 19.30
CA PHE A 121 36.42 -0.20 19.04
C PHE A 121 37.37 0.99 19.13
N ASP A 122 37.06 2.10 18.46
CA ASP A 122 37.91 3.28 18.50
C ASP A 122 38.03 3.86 19.92
N GLU A 123 36.92 3.96 20.65
CA GLU A 123 36.94 4.51 22.00
C GLU A 123 37.77 3.64 22.96
N LEU A 124 37.62 2.31 22.86
CA LEU A 124 38.35 1.31 23.63
C LEU A 124 39.82 1.19 23.24
N THR A 125 40.20 1.43 21.98
CA THR A 125 41.56 1.11 21.50
C THR A 125 42.37 2.32 21.03
N GLY A 126 41.72 3.45 20.74
CA GLY A 126 42.32 4.60 20.08
C GLY A 126 42.83 4.32 18.67
N SER A 127 42.30 3.28 18.01
CA SER A 127 42.81 2.78 16.73
C SER A 127 42.35 3.56 15.50
N GLY A 128 41.38 4.47 15.66
CA GLY A 128 40.73 5.20 14.58
C GLY A 128 39.68 4.37 13.84
N MET A 129 38.74 5.07 13.19
CA MET A 129 37.58 4.47 12.51
C MET A 129 37.95 3.48 11.40
N GLY A 130 39.08 3.69 10.71
CA GLY A 130 39.54 2.79 9.64
C GLY A 130 39.93 1.40 10.16
N LYS A 131 40.72 1.35 11.24
CA LYS A 131 41.11 0.09 11.88
C LYS A 131 39.93 -0.53 12.65
N ALA A 132 39.06 0.29 13.24
CA ALA A 132 37.81 -0.17 13.85
C ALA A 132 36.88 -0.90 12.86
N ASP A 133 36.76 -0.43 11.60
CA ASP A 133 36.00 -1.15 10.58
C ASP A 133 36.65 -2.49 10.20
N VAL A 134 37.98 -2.55 10.17
CA VAL A 134 38.70 -3.82 9.98
C VAL A 134 38.30 -4.80 11.09
N PHE A 135 38.38 -4.40 12.37
CA PHE A 135 37.96 -5.25 13.47
C PHE A 135 36.49 -5.68 13.36
N ARG A 136 35.59 -4.75 13.04
CA ARG A 136 34.17 -5.05 12.83
C ARG A 136 33.96 -6.15 11.78
N ARG A 137 34.68 -6.12 10.65
CA ARG A 137 34.58 -7.17 9.61
C ARG A 137 35.07 -8.54 10.08
N HIS A 138 36.00 -8.57 11.04
CA HIS A 138 36.58 -9.81 11.57
C HIS A 138 35.77 -10.40 12.74
N LEU A 139 34.82 -9.65 13.32
CA LEU A 139 33.92 -10.17 14.36
C LEU A 139 33.08 -11.39 13.91
N GLY A 140 32.85 -11.56 12.61
CA GLY A 140 32.16 -12.73 12.06
C GLY A 140 33.04 -13.98 11.91
N LYS A 141 34.35 -13.87 12.18
CA LYS A 141 35.33 -14.95 11.99
C LYS A 141 35.83 -15.44 13.35
N PHE A 142 35.36 -16.62 13.77
CA PHE A 142 35.70 -17.19 15.08
C PHE A 142 37.21 -17.31 15.35
N ALA A 143 38.00 -17.58 14.31
CA ALA A 143 39.46 -17.71 14.44
C ALA A 143 40.15 -16.40 14.86
N ASP A 144 39.59 -15.25 14.50
CA ASP A 144 40.22 -13.95 14.73
C ASP A 144 39.79 -13.33 16.07
N LEU A 145 38.76 -13.88 16.73
CA LEU A 145 38.16 -13.27 17.92
C LEU A 145 39.12 -13.20 19.11
N ALA A 146 39.94 -14.24 19.33
CA ALA A 146 40.85 -14.29 20.47
C ALA A 146 41.95 -13.21 20.41
N ASP A 147 42.52 -12.99 19.22
CA ASP A 147 43.56 -11.99 19.01
C ASP A 147 42.98 -10.57 19.12
N ILE A 148 41.79 -10.36 18.56
CA ILE A 148 41.07 -9.08 18.68
C ILE A 148 40.70 -8.81 20.15
N GLU A 149 40.22 -9.82 20.90
CA GLU A 149 39.91 -9.69 22.32
C GLU A 149 41.12 -9.22 23.10
N THR A 150 42.25 -9.90 22.91
CA THR A 150 43.50 -9.62 23.62
C THR A 150 43.94 -8.18 23.36
N TYR A 151 43.96 -7.77 22.09
CA TYR A 151 44.28 -6.39 21.69
C TYR A 151 43.32 -5.37 22.32
N VAL A 152 42.01 -5.60 22.28
CA VAL A 152 41.01 -4.68 22.84
C VAL A 152 41.20 -4.53 24.34
N ARG A 153 41.42 -5.63 25.07
CA ARG A 153 41.61 -5.63 26.53
C ARG A 153 42.86 -4.85 26.94
N GLU A 154 43.98 -5.09 26.27
CA GLU A 154 45.24 -4.38 26.53
C GLU A 154 45.10 -2.88 26.28
N GLN A 155 44.57 -2.48 25.12
CA GLN A 155 44.44 -1.06 24.77
C GLN A 155 43.38 -0.35 25.61
N ALA A 156 42.29 -1.02 25.99
CA ALA A 156 41.27 -0.42 26.85
C ALA A 156 41.81 -0.19 28.27
N ALA A 157 42.63 -1.10 28.78
CA ALA A 157 43.28 -0.94 30.08
C ALA A 157 44.24 0.28 30.09
N THR A 158 45.06 0.45 29.05
CA THR A 158 45.96 1.63 28.94
C THR A 158 45.20 2.95 28.82
N ARG A 159 43.94 2.89 28.34
CA ARG A 159 43.03 4.05 28.22
C ARG A 159 42.14 4.27 29.44
N GLY A 160 42.38 3.54 30.53
CA GLY A 160 41.74 3.76 31.84
C GLY A 160 40.36 3.14 31.99
N PHE A 161 39.95 2.20 31.12
CA PHE A 161 38.71 1.46 31.31
C PHE A 161 38.88 0.38 32.38
N THR A 162 37.88 0.26 33.26
CA THR A 162 37.85 -0.83 34.26
C THR A 162 37.60 -2.18 33.59
N ALA A 163 38.08 -3.27 34.21
CA ALA A 163 37.86 -4.63 33.72
C ALA A 163 36.37 -4.92 33.47
N SER A 164 35.48 -4.48 34.38
CA SER A 164 34.02 -4.64 34.23
C SER A 164 33.47 -3.99 32.96
N VAL A 165 33.93 -2.78 32.61
CA VAL A 165 33.50 -2.10 31.38
C VAL A 165 34.01 -2.83 30.15
N ILE A 166 35.26 -3.28 30.18
CA ILE A 166 35.91 -4.02 29.09
C ILE A 166 35.16 -5.33 28.83
N ASP A 167 34.88 -6.12 29.88
CA ASP A 167 34.15 -7.39 29.78
C ASP A 167 32.77 -7.20 29.16
N ARG A 168 32.04 -6.18 29.63
CA ARG A 168 30.70 -5.87 29.12
C ARG A 168 30.73 -5.43 27.67
N ALA A 169 31.64 -4.52 27.30
CA ALA A 169 31.77 -4.05 25.93
C ALA A 169 32.22 -5.18 25.00
N TRP A 170 33.17 -6.02 25.43
CA TRP A 170 33.61 -7.17 24.64
C TRP A 170 32.51 -8.20 24.43
N LYS A 171 31.69 -8.49 25.44
CA LYS A 171 30.52 -9.37 25.30
C LYS A 171 29.56 -8.88 24.21
N VAL A 172 29.36 -7.57 24.11
CA VAL A 172 28.51 -6.98 23.06
C VAL A 172 29.21 -7.07 21.70
N LEU A 173 30.49 -6.70 21.61
CA LEU A 173 31.27 -6.73 20.36
C LEU A 173 31.38 -8.14 19.78
N SER A 174 31.75 -9.12 20.59
CA SER A 174 31.90 -10.52 20.17
C SER A 174 30.58 -11.15 19.69
N GLY A 175 29.45 -10.77 20.28
CA GLY A 175 28.12 -11.20 19.82
C GLY A 175 27.68 -10.55 18.51
N PHE A 176 28.19 -9.35 18.18
CA PHE A 176 27.67 -8.53 17.08
C PHE A 176 27.97 -9.07 15.68
N GLY A 177 28.97 -9.95 15.55
CA GLY A 177 29.33 -10.60 14.28
C GLY A 177 28.16 -11.34 13.62
N SER A 178 27.13 -11.69 14.38
CA SER A 178 25.96 -12.45 13.90
C SER A 178 24.75 -11.60 13.50
N PHE A 179 24.69 -10.30 13.83
CA PHE A 179 23.45 -9.52 13.66
C PHE A 179 23.58 -8.01 13.42
N GLY A 180 24.79 -7.47 13.29
CA GLY A 180 24.99 -6.06 12.99
C GLY A 180 24.23 -5.53 11.76
N PHE A 181 23.92 -4.24 11.78
CA PHE A 181 23.26 -3.56 10.67
C PHE A 181 23.93 -2.22 10.35
N ALA A 182 24.08 -1.91 9.07
CA ALA A 182 24.64 -0.62 8.67
C ALA A 182 23.57 0.45 8.83
N LYS A 183 23.85 1.50 9.63
CA LYS A 183 22.88 2.56 9.90
C LYS A 183 22.46 3.27 8.62
N ALA A 184 23.40 3.53 7.72
CA ALA A 184 23.09 4.14 6.42
C ALA A 184 22.09 3.32 5.60
N HIS A 185 22.22 1.99 5.62
CA HIS A 185 21.27 1.10 4.94
C HIS A 185 19.89 1.10 5.64
N GLY A 186 19.88 1.09 6.98
CA GLY A 186 18.64 1.22 7.74
C GLY A 186 17.94 2.54 7.52
N ALA A 187 18.67 3.65 7.44
CA ALA A 187 18.12 4.96 7.16
C ALA A 187 17.51 5.02 5.74
N ALA A 188 18.12 4.38 4.75
CA ALA A 188 17.56 4.29 3.40
C ALA A 188 16.23 3.52 3.38
N PHE A 189 16.11 2.42 4.12
CA PHE A 189 14.82 1.73 4.26
C PHE A 189 13.81 2.52 5.07
N ALA A 190 14.24 3.16 6.17
CA ALA A 190 13.39 4.04 6.97
C ALA A 190 12.82 5.19 6.14
N ARG A 191 13.58 5.71 5.17
CA ARG A 191 13.10 6.73 4.22
C ARG A 191 11.93 6.21 3.40
N THR A 192 12.09 5.06 2.75
CA THR A 192 11.00 4.43 1.96
C THR A 192 9.79 4.08 2.82
N THR A 193 10.02 3.57 4.04
CA THR A 193 8.97 3.30 5.02
C THR A 193 8.20 4.57 5.35
N TYR A 194 8.91 5.64 5.71
CA TYR A 194 8.32 6.93 6.05
C TYR A 194 7.53 7.52 4.88
N GLU A 195 8.09 7.54 3.67
CA GLU A 195 7.42 8.07 2.48
C GLU A 195 6.14 7.28 2.15
N SER A 196 6.17 5.96 2.28
CA SER A 196 4.97 5.14 2.10
C SER A 196 3.91 5.40 3.17
N ALA A 197 4.33 5.65 4.41
CA ALA A 197 3.44 6.01 5.51
C ALA A 197 2.83 7.41 5.30
N TRP A 198 3.65 8.38 4.89
CA TRP A 198 3.23 9.74 4.58
C TRP A 198 2.21 9.75 3.44
N LEU A 199 2.47 9.03 2.35
CA LEU A 199 1.51 8.86 1.25
C LEU A 199 0.20 8.25 1.73
N LYS A 200 0.26 7.21 2.57
CA LYS A 200 -0.93 6.59 3.14
C LYS A 200 -1.72 7.55 4.02
N ARG A 201 -1.03 8.40 4.78
CA ARG A 201 -1.66 9.36 5.70
C ARG A 201 -2.34 10.52 4.97
N HIS A 202 -1.65 11.11 4.00
CA HIS A 202 -2.04 12.37 3.35
C HIS A 202 -2.75 12.16 2.03
N HIS A 203 -2.48 11.05 1.34
CA HIS A 203 -3.10 10.71 0.06
C HIS A 203 -3.60 9.25 0.04
N PRO A 204 -4.47 8.84 0.99
CA PRO A 204 -4.87 7.45 1.14
C PRO A 204 -5.50 6.87 -0.14
N ALA A 205 -6.31 7.65 -0.86
CA ALA A 205 -6.96 7.19 -2.09
C ALA A 205 -5.93 6.82 -3.19
N THR A 206 -4.96 7.70 -3.46
CA THR A 206 -3.94 7.43 -4.48
C THR A 206 -2.93 6.40 -4.00
N PHE A 207 -2.62 6.36 -2.70
CA PHE A 207 -1.82 5.31 -2.09
C PHE A 207 -2.41 3.91 -2.34
N PHE A 208 -3.69 3.70 -2.00
CA PHE A 208 -4.34 2.41 -2.19
C PHE A 208 -4.58 2.08 -3.66
N ALA A 209 -4.94 3.05 -4.50
CA ALA A 209 -5.03 2.83 -5.96
C ALA A 209 -3.68 2.38 -6.55
N GLY A 210 -2.59 3.01 -6.11
CA GLY A 210 -1.24 2.63 -6.52
C GLY A 210 -0.83 1.25 -6.00
N LEU A 211 -1.20 0.91 -4.77
CA LEU A 211 -0.94 -0.41 -4.18
C LEU A 211 -1.71 -1.51 -4.92
N LEU A 212 -2.99 -1.30 -5.20
CA LEU A 212 -3.84 -2.24 -5.93
C LEU A 212 -3.41 -2.43 -7.38
N THR A 213 -2.96 -1.36 -8.04
CA THR A 213 -2.40 -1.40 -9.40
C THR A 213 -1.09 -2.19 -9.45
N HIS A 214 -0.22 -2.02 -8.44
CA HIS A 214 1.04 -2.76 -8.39
C HIS A 214 0.84 -4.27 -8.14
N ASP A 215 -0.19 -4.62 -7.36
CA ASP A 215 -0.49 -5.97 -6.89
C ASP A 215 0.69 -6.62 -6.13
N PRO A 216 0.91 -6.26 -4.86
CA PRO A 216 2.12 -6.66 -4.11
C PRO A 216 2.19 -8.16 -3.81
N GLY A 217 1.14 -8.94 -4.08
CA GLY A 217 1.10 -10.40 -3.92
C GLY A 217 1.07 -10.93 -2.48
N THR A 218 1.59 -10.20 -1.49
CA THR A 218 1.61 -10.63 -0.08
C THR A 218 0.21 -10.63 0.56
N TRP A 219 -0.65 -9.69 0.17
CA TRP A 219 -1.99 -9.53 0.75
C TRP A 219 -3.08 -9.64 -0.31
N PRO A 220 -4.19 -10.36 -0.04
CA PRO A 220 -5.34 -10.38 -0.94
C PRO A 220 -5.88 -8.96 -1.18
N LYS A 221 -6.26 -8.66 -2.43
CA LYS A 221 -6.84 -7.35 -2.79
C LYS A 221 -8.07 -6.99 -1.95
N ASP A 222 -8.89 -7.97 -1.59
CA ASP A 222 -10.07 -7.78 -0.73
C ASP A 222 -9.72 -7.19 0.64
N LEU A 223 -8.58 -7.60 1.22
CA LEU A 223 -8.10 -7.04 2.49
C LEU A 223 -7.64 -5.59 2.30
N ILE A 224 -6.92 -5.30 1.22
CA ILE A 224 -6.48 -3.93 0.89
C ILE A 224 -7.70 -3.02 0.70
N VAL A 225 -8.71 -3.49 -0.03
CA VAL A 225 -10.00 -2.82 -0.24
C VAL A 225 -10.75 -2.58 1.07
N ALA A 226 -10.79 -3.56 1.97
CA ALA A 226 -11.43 -3.41 3.27
C ALA A 226 -10.73 -2.33 4.12
N ILE A 227 -9.41 -2.29 4.09
CA ILE A 227 -8.62 -1.30 4.84
C ILE A 227 -8.80 0.11 4.25
N ALA A 228 -8.82 0.24 2.92
CA ALA A 228 -9.11 1.51 2.26
C ALA A 228 -10.47 2.07 2.72
N ARG A 229 -11.52 1.23 2.77
CA ARG A 229 -12.84 1.60 3.27
C ARG A 229 -12.82 2.02 4.74
N ASN A 230 -12.09 1.27 5.58
CA ASN A 230 -11.94 1.61 7.01
C ASN A 230 -11.19 2.93 7.24
N LEU A 231 -10.39 3.38 6.27
CA LEU A 231 -9.73 4.69 6.26
C LEU A 231 -10.54 5.76 5.52
N GLY A 232 -11.82 5.49 5.24
CA GLY A 232 -12.75 6.46 4.66
C GLY A 232 -12.64 6.63 3.15
N VAL A 233 -11.89 5.77 2.45
CA VAL A 233 -11.77 5.79 0.98
C VAL A 233 -12.85 4.88 0.37
N PRO A 234 -13.87 5.43 -0.32
CA PRO A 234 -14.89 4.63 -0.97
C PRO A 234 -14.29 3.82 -2.14
N ILE A 235 -14.81 2.62 -2.36
CA ILE A 235 -14.45 1.79 -3.52
C ILE A 235 -15.64 1.77 -4.46
N LEU A 236 -15.46 2.31 -5.66
CA LEU A 236 -16.47 2.46 -6.69
C LEU A 236 -16.45 1.21 -7.57
N GLY A 237 -17.64 0.71 -7.93
CA GLY A 237 -17.78 -0.45 -8.82
C GLY A 237 -17.16 -0.20 -10.20
N LEU A 238 -16.99 -1.27 -10.98
CA LEU A 238 -16.63 -1.13 -12.38
C LEU A 238 -17.65 -0.25 -13.11
N ASP A 239 -17.19 0.55 -14.05
CA ASP A 239 -18.03 1.32 -14.97
C ASP A 239 -17.26 1.47 -16.28
N VAL A 240 -17.86 1.08 -17.41
CA VAL A 240 -17.19 1.09 -18.72
C VAL A 240 -16.80 2.49 -19.18
N GLN A 241 -17.34 3.54 -18.54
CA GLN A 241 -17.01 4.92 -18.85
C GLN A 241 -15.70 5.37 -18.16
N PRO A 242 -15.58 5.40 -16.82
CA PRO A 242 -14.36 5.86 -16.14
C PRO A 242 -13.35 4.75 -15.77
N SER A 243 -13.71 3.46 -15.75
CA SER A 243 -12.75 2.40 -15.39
C SER A 243 -11.66 2.27 -16.45
N ALA A 244 -10.41 2.26 -16.01
CA ALA A 244 -9.23 2.06 -16.86
C ALA A 244 -8.59 0.68 -16.64
N LEU A 245 -7.45 0.42 -17.29
CA LEU A 245 -6.66 -0.79 -17.05
C LEU A 245 -6.03 -0.84 -15.64
N ASP A 246 -5.79 0.33 -15.04
CA ASP A 246 -5.31 0.51 -13.68
C ASP A 246 -6.40 1.08 -12.78
N TYR A 247 -6.23 0.95 -11.46
CA TYR A 247 -7.13 1.56 -10.48
C TYR A 247 -7.04 3.08 -10.57
N ARG A 248 -8.19 3.76 -10.57
CA ARG A 248 -8.28 5.23 -10.69
C ARG A 248 -8.86 5.88 -9.46
N VAL A 249 -8.44 7.10 -9.18
CA VAL A 249 -9.04 7.94 -8.13
C VAL A 249 -9.95 8.97 -8.78
N GLU A 250 -11.16 9.07 -8.27
CA GLU A 250 -12.19 10.00 -8.74
C GLU A 250 -12.70 10.86 -7.59
N GLN A 251 -13.02 12.12 -7.87
CA GLN A 251 -13.71 12.99 -6.92
C GLN A 251 -15.22 12.71 -6.96
N LEU A 252 -15.80 12.45 -5.79
CA LEU A 252 -17.23 12.19 -5.62
C LEU A 252 -17.99 13.50 -5.42
N GLY A 253 -19.30 13.47 -5.67
CA GLY A 253 -20.16 14.66 -5.53
C GLY A 253 -20.23 15.24 -4.11
N ASP A 254 -19.83 14.48 -3.10
CA ASP A 254 -19.72 14.91 -1.70
C ASP A 254 -18.31 15.42 -1.34
N GLY A 255 -17.42 15.56 -2.32
CA GLY A 255 -16.05 16.05 -2.16
C GLY A 255 -15.03 14.98 -1.74
N ARG A 256 -15.45 13.75 -1.42
CA ARG A 256 -14.51 12.66 -1.09
C ARG A 256 -13.80 12.13 -2.33
N LEU A 257 -12.66 11.47 -2.12
CA LEU A 257 -11.94 10.73 -3.17
C LEU A 257 -12.26 9.24 -3.07
N GLY A 258 -12.76 8.65 -4.15
CA GLY A 258 -13.05 7.23 -4.27
C GLY A 258 -12.12 6.52 -5.24
N ILE A 259 -11.89 5.22 -5.03
CA ILE A 259 -11.10 4.37 -5.92
C ILE A 259 -12.04 3.58 -6.82
N ARG A 260 -11.92 3.78 -8.12
CA ARG A 260 -12.59 3.01 -9.17
C ARG A 260 -11.88 1.69 -9.43
N LEU A 261 -12.65 0.61 -9.45
CA LEU A 261 -12.13 -0.70 -9.86
C LEU A 261 -11.61 -0.64 -11.30
N ALA A 262 -10.47 -1.31 -11.51
CA ALA A 262 -9.83 -1.43 -12.81
C ALA A 262 -10.51 -2.52 -13.65
N LEU A 263 -10.59 -2.31 -14.97
CA LEU A 263 -11.16 -3.28 -15.92
C LEU A 263 -10.63 -4.72 -15.75
N PRO A 264 -9.34 -4.94 -15.38
CA PRO A 264 -8.85 -6.28 -15.11
C PRO A 264 -9.54 -7.06 -14.01
N GLU A 265 -10.23 -6.40 -13.08
CA GLU A 265 -10.96 -7.05 -11.99
C GLU A 265 -12.23 -7.78 -12.45
N LEU A 266 -12.68 -7.54 -13.70
CA LEU A 266 -13.77 -8.31 -14.28
C LEU A 266 -13.33 -9.73 -14.64
N ALA A 267 -13.70 -10.69 -13.79
CA ALA A 267 -13.40 -12.10 -13.99
C ALA A 267 -13.91 -12.64 -15.35
N GLY A 268 -13.02 -13.30 -16.10
CA GLY A 268 -13.34 -13.94 -17.38
C GLY A 268 -13.33 -13.01 -18.60
N SER A 269 -12.97 -11.73 -18.44
CA SER A 269 -12.71 -10.82 -19.56
C SER A 269 -11.30 -11.03 -20.15
N SER A 270 -11.16 -10.94 -21.48
CA SER A 270 -9.84 -11.01 -22.12
C SER A 270 -9.08 -9.68 -22.01
N SER A 271 -7.75 -9.72 -22.12
CA SER A 271 -6.93 -8.50 -22.22
C SER A 271 -7.38 -7.63 -23.40
N VAL A 272 -7.65 -8.23 -24.56
CA VAL A 272 -8.08 -7.53 -25.78
C VAL A 272 -9.40 -6.78 -25.57
N GLU A 273 -10.40 -7.40 -24.95
CA GLU A 273 -11.67 -6.73 -24.64
C GLU A 273 -11.45 -5.53 -23.71
N ARG A 274 -10.67 -5.71 -22.64
CA ARG A 274 -10.38 -4.63 -21.68
C ARG A 274 -9.66 -3.44 -22.32
N HIS A 275 -8.72 -3.70 -23.25
CA HIS A 275 -8.03 -2.63 -23.98
C HIS A 275 -8.97 -1.87 -24.91
N ARG A 276 -9.86 -2.56 -25.65
CA ARG A 276 -10.86 -1.88 -26.50
C ARG A 276 -11.84 -1.04 -25.69
N ILE A 277 -12.23 -1.50 -24.49
CA ILE A 277 -13.04 -0.68 -23.58
C ILE A 277 -12.29 0.60 -23.26
N ALA A 278 -11.05 0.51 -22.75
CA ALA A 278 -10.26 1.68 -22.39
C ALA A 278 -9.93 2.61 -23.57
N GLU A 279 -9.75 2.08 -24.78
CA GLU A 279 -9.40 2.84 -25.98
C GLU A 279 -10.58 3.63 -26.57
N HIS A 280 -11.80 3.06 -26.49
CA HIS A 280 -12.97 3.62 -27.17
C HIS A 280 -13.89 4.44 -26.25
N GLN A 281 -13.52 4.62 -24.99
CA GLN A 281 -14.17 5.55 -24.06
C GLN A 281 -14.10 7.00 -24.57
N PRO A 282 -15.13 7.84 -24.30
CA PRO A 282 -16.43 7.49 -23.73
C PRO A 282 -17.38 6.94 -24.80
N PHE A 283 -18.36 6.15 -24.36
CA PHE A 283 -19.43 5.59 -25.20
C PHE A 283 -20.70 6.44 -25.10
N SER A 284 -21.42 6.63 -26.21
CA SER A 284 -22.68 7.39 -26.22
C SER A 284 -23.89 6.55 -25.81
N SER A 285 -23.87 5.25 -26.11
CA SER A 285 -24.98 4.33 -25.84
C SER A 285 -24.50 2.88 -25.70
N LEU A 286 -25.40 1.97 -25.28
CA LEU A 286 -25.09 0.54 -25.21
C LEU A 286 -24.74 -0.05 -26.58
N GLN A 287 -25.37 0.45 -27.66
CA GLN A 287 -25.09 0.01 -29.03
C GLN A 287 -23.70 0.46 -29.48
N ASP A 288 -23.34 1.71 -29.22
CA ASP A 288 -21.98 2.24 -29.48
C ASP A 288 -20.91 1.41 -28.76
N PHE A 289 -21.13 1.10 -27.47
CA PHE A 289 -20.28 0.20 -26.71
C PHE A 289 -20.13 -1.18 -27.37
N ARG A 290 -21.25 -1.80 -27.75
CA ARG A 290 -21.27 -3.13 -28.36
C ARG A 290 -20.49 -3.16 -29.67
N ASP A 291 -20.63 -2.15 -30.52
CA ASP A 291 -20.03 -2.13 -31.85
C ASP A 291 -18.53 -1.80 -31.84
N ARG A 292 -18.10 -0.89 -30.97
CA ARG A 292 -16.68 -0.53 -30.80
C ARG A 292 -15.90 -1.60 -30.04
N VAL A 293 -16.43 -2.08 -28.91
CA VAL A 293 -15.71 -3.05 -28.05
C VAL A 293 -15.83 -4.48 -28.57
N ARG A 294 -16.99 -4.85 -29.12
CA ARG A 294 -17.34 -6.22 -29.55
C ARG A 294 -17.04 -7.25 -28.46
N PRO A 295 -17.63 -7.09 -27.25
CA PRO A 295 -17.40 -8.03 -26.15
C PRO A 295 -17.97 -9.40 -26.50
N ARG A 296 -17.33 -10.46 -26.00
CA ARG A 296 -17.93 -11.79 -25.98
C ARG A 296 -19.19 -11.76 -25.13
N ARG A 297 -20.17 -12.58 -25.47
CA ARG A 297 -21.45 -12.67 -24.73
C ARG A 297 -21.24 -12.82 -23.22
N ARG A 298 -20.33 -13.70 -22.80
CA ARG A 298 -19.97 -13.89 -21.38
C ARG A 298 -19.47 -12.61 -20.71
N THR A 299 -18.58 -11.87 -21.37
CA THR A 299 -18.03 -10.60 -20.86
C THR A 299 -19.13 -9.55 -20.76
N PHE A 300 -20.00 -9.47 -21.79
CA PHE A 300 -21.08 -8.48 -21.83
C PHE A 300 -22.11 -8.71 -20.73
N GLU A 301 -22.52 -9.97 -20.53
CA GLU A 301 -23.38 -10.36 -19.41
C GLU A 301 -22.69 -10.11 -18.05
N ALA A 302 -21.39 -10.35 -17.93
CA ALA A 302 -20.65 -10.09 -16.69
C ALA A 302 -20.59 -8.60 -16.35
N LEU A 303 -20.33 -7.74 -17.34
CA LEU A 303 -20.36 -6.27 -17.19
C LEU A 303 -21.73 -5.78 -16.70
N ALA A 304 -22.81 -6.28 -17.29
CA ALA A 304 -24.18 -5.95 -16.85
C ALA A 304 -24.46 -6.43 -15.41
N ARG A 305 -24.06 -7.66 -15.05
CA ARG A 305 -24.26 -8.20 -13.68
C ARG A 305 -23.58 -7.38 -12.60
N VAL A 306 -22.37 -6.87 -12.86
CA VAL A 306 -21.61 -6.06 -11.90
C VAL A 306 -22.00 -4.58 -11.92
N GLY A 307 -22.93 -4.17 -12.80
CA GLY A 307 -23.38 -2.80 -12.94
C GLY A 307 -22.44 -1.89 -13.73
N ALA A 308 -21.49 -2.46 -14.49
CA ALA A 308 -20.52 -1.67 -15.24
C ALA A 308 -21.11 -0.91 -16.44
N LEU A 309 -22.35 -1.23 -16.81
CA LEU A 309 -23.08 -0.58 -17.92
C LEU A 309 -24.18 0.35 -17.41
N ASP A 310 -24.29 0.54 -16.08
CA ASP A 310 -25.37 1.33 -15.49
C ASP A 310 -25.36 2.78 -15.98
N SER A 311 -24.18 3.34 -16.26
CA SER A 311 -24.00 4.68 -16.81
C SER A 311 -24.63 4.87 -18.20
N LEU A 312 -24.76 3.79 -18.98
CA LEU A 312 -25.37 3.81 -20.32
C LEU A 312 -26.90 3.66 -20.29
N ILE A 313 -27.48 3.37 -19.12
CA ILE A 313 -28.93 3.19 -18.93
C ILE A 313 -29.52 4.17 -17.91
N GLY A 314 -28.85 5.32 -17.71
CA GLY A 314 -29.31 6.37 -16.80
C GLY A 314 -29.11 6.09 -15.31
N TYR A 315 -28.12 5.25 -14.95
CA TYR A 315 -27.78 4.86 -13.58
C TYR A 315 -28.92 4.20 -12.76
N ASP A 316 -29.96 3.69 -13.41
CA ASP A 316 -31.05 2.99 -12.73
C ASP A 316 -30.69 1.52 -12.46
N ARG A 317 -30.36 1.23 -11.20
CA ARG A 317 -30.03 -0.14 -10.75
C ARG A 317 -31.20 -1.12 -10.86
N GLY A 318 -32.45 -0.63 -10.87
CA GLY A 318 -33.65 -1.46 -11.04
C GLY A 318 -33.73 -2.08 -12.43
N ARG A 319 -33.14 -1.42 -13.44
CA ARG A 319 -33.17 -1.84 -14.85
C ARG A 319 -32.08 -2.85 -15.21
N ARG A 320 -31.26 -3.30 -14.26
CA ARG A 320 -30.18 -4.30 -14.53
C ARG A 320 -30.73 -5.64 -15.02
N GLY A 321 -31.90 -6.06 -14.49
CA GLY A 321 -32.57 -7.28 -14.94
C GLY A 321 -32.99 -7.18 -16.41
N ASP A 322 -33.59 -6.05 -16.78
CA ASP A 322 -34.03 -5.78 -18.15
C ASP A 322 -32.85 -5.64 -19.10
N LEU A 323 -31.76 -4.98 -18.68
CA LEU A 323 -30.52 -4.92 -19.44
C LEU A 323 -29.94 -6.31 -19.70
N LEU A 324 -29.91 -7.17 -18.68
CA LEU A 324 -29.43 -8.55 -18.83
C LEU A 324 -30.32 -9.36 -19.79
N ALA A 325 -31.65 -9.25 -19.66
CA ALA A 325 -32.59 -9.89 -20.56
C ALA A 325 -32.41 -9.39 -22.01
N HIS A 326 -32.26 -8.08 -22.18
CA HIS A 326 -31.98 -7.46 -23.47
C HIS A 326 -30.69 -8.02 -24.08
N ILE A 327 -29.57 -8.03 -23.35
CA ILE A 327 -28.29 -8.59 -23.80
C ILE A 327 -28.42 -10.07 -24.18
N GLN A 328 -29.20 -10.85 -23.43
CA GLN A 328 -29.43 -12.26 -23.72
C GLN A 328 -30.28 -12.48 -24.98
N GLY A 329 -31.19 -11.55 -25.28
CA GLY A 329 -32.02 -11.54 -26.48
C GLY A 329 -31.34 -10.97 -27.73
N LEU A 330 -30.17 -10.34 -27.61
CA LEU A 330 -29.43 -9.82 -28.76
C LEU A 330 -28.99 -10.96 -29.70
N GLY A 331 -29.60 -11.00 -30.88
CA GLY A 331 -29.12 -11.75 -32.04
C GLY A 331 -28.14 -10.92 -32.89
N GLY A 332 -27.41 -11.60 -33.77
CA GLY A 332 -26.55 -10.96 -34.79
C GLY A 332 -25.14 -10.59 -34.32
N ARG A 333 -24.26 -10.35 -35.30
CA ARG A 333 -22.84 -9.99 -35.09
C ARG A 333 -22.72 -8.47 -34.95
N ALA A 334 -21.92 -8.00 -33.99
CA ALA A 334 -21.63 -6.57 -33.84
C ALA A 334 -21.07 -5.99 -35.15
N LEU A 335 -21.52 -4.79 -35.53
CA LEU A 335 -21.13 -4.16 -36.78
C LEU A 335 -19.82 -3.39 -36.61
N PRO A 336 -18.97 -3.28 -37.66
CA PRO A 336 -17.82 -2.41 -37.60
C PRO A 336 -18.26 -0.94 -37.68
N VAL A 337 -17.90 -0.14 -36.67
CA VAL A 337 -18.03 1.31 -36.69
C VAL A 337 -16.63 1.90 -36.89
N ALA A 338 -16.46 2.72 -37.92
CA ALA A 338 -15.22 3.46 -38.15
C ALA A 338 -15.10 4.63 -37.16
N ALA A 339 -13.88 5.07 -36.86
CA ALA A 339 -13.62 6.10 -35.84
C ALA A 339 -14.32 7.45 -36.12
N ASP A 340 -14.64 7.73 -37.38
CA ASP A 340 -15.31 8.93 -37.89
C ASP A 340 -16.83 8.77 -38.05
N GLN A 341 -17.39 7.60 -37.75
CA GLN A 341 -18.79 7.28 -37.98
C GLN A 341 -19.61 7.40 -36.69
N LEU A 342 -20.66 8.22 -36.71
CA LEU A 342 -21.62 8.29 -35.61
C LEU A 342 -22.35 6.95 -35.50
N ALA A 343 -22.33 6.34 -34.31
CA ALA A 343 -23.14 5.16 -34.04
C ALA A 343 -24.63 5.57 -34.10
N PHE A 344 -25.44 4.78 -34.81
CA PHE A 344 -26.89 4.96 -34.75
C PHE A 344 -27.36 4.63 -33.33
N ASP A 345 -28.02 5.58 -32.67
CA ASP A 345 -28.67 5.33 -31.39
C ASP A 345 -29.85 4.39 -31.63
N ILE A 346 -29.65 3.12 -31.26
CA ILE A 346 -30.78 2.24 -31.02
C ILE A 346 -31.27 2.56 -29.63
N GLU A 347 -32.47 3.10 -29.54
CA GLU A 347 -33.18 3.30 -28.28
C GLU A 347 -33.22 1.95 -27.55
N LEU A 348 -32.68 1.92 -26.33
CA LEU A 348 -32.75 0.75 -25.48
C LEU A 348 -34.23 0.42 -25.26
N PRO A 349 -34.68 -0.82 -25.50
CA PRO A 349 -36.04 -1.22 -25.19
C PRO A 349 -36.14 -1.50 -23.69
N LEU A 350 -35.76 -0.52 -22.87
CA LEU A 350 -36.04 -0.52 -21.45
C LEU A 350 -37.43 0.08 -21.32
N PRO A 351 -38.45 -0.70 -20.95
CA PRO A 351 -39.79 -0.14 -20.77
C PRO A 351 -39.71 1.01 -19.76
N ASP A 352 -40.34 2.14 -20.09
CA ASP A 352 -40.66 3.14 -19.09
C ASP A 352 -41.52 2.45 -18.04
N SER A 353 -40.97 2.23 -16.84
CA SER A 353 -41.67 1.54 -15.75
C SER A 353 -42.91 2.29 -15.29
N ASP A 354 -43.08 3.55 -15.68
CA ASP A 354 -44.31 4.33 -15.51
C ASP A 354 -45.43 3.95 -16.50
N ARG A 355 -45.15 3.11 -17.51
CA ARG A 355 -46.08 2.77 -18.59
C ARG A 355 -46.18 1.27 -18.92
N SER A 356 -45.52 0.38 -18.19
CA SER A 356 -45.60 -1.06 -18.45
C SER A 356 -46.70 -1.74 -17.63
N ALA A 357 -47.78 -2.17 -18.28
CA ALA A 357 -48.71 -3.15 -17.71
C ALA A 357 -48.00 -4.51 -17.60
N THR A 358 -48.00 -5.11 -16.41
CA THR A 358 -47.44 -6.43 -16.19
C THR A 358 -48.44 -7.53 -16.56
N ALA A 359 -47.97 -8.77 -16.76
CA ALA A 359 -48.86 -9.92 -16.97
C ALA A 359 -49.81 -10.19 -15.77
N LEU A 360 -49.52 -9.61 -14.60
CA LEU A 360 -50.42 -9.60 -13.44
C LEU A 360 -51.54 -8.57 -13.60
N ASP A 361 -51.25 -7.42 -14.21
CA ASP A 361 -52.22 -6.35 -14.49
C ASP A 361 -53.19 -6.71 -15.63
N LEU A 362 -52.82 -7.66 -16.49
CA LEU A 362 -53.62 -8.16 -17.60
C LEU A 362 -54.48 -9.38 -17.25
N ARG A 363 -54.45 -9.87 -16.00
CA ARG A 363 -55.28 -11.02 -15.59
C ARG A 363 -56.75 -10.64 -15.55
N GLY A 364 -57.54 -11.23 -16.45
CA GLY A 364 -58.98 -10.99 -16.56
C GLY A 364 -59.35 -9.82 -17.47
N ILE A 365 -58.37 -9.21 -18.15
CA ILE A 365 -58.57 -8.15 -19.14
C ILE A 365 -58.43 -8.78 -20.53
N SER A 366 -59.44 -8.62 -21.38
CA SER A 366 -59.42 -9.14 -22.74
C SER A 366 -58.65 -8.20 -23.67
N GLN A 367 -58.21 -8.69 -24.82
CA GLN A 367 -57.50 -7.88 -25.83
C GLN A 367 -58.32 -6.65 -26.27
N THR A 368 -59.65 -6.78 -26.30
CA THR A 368 -60.62 -5.70 -26.57
C THR A 368 -60.62 -4.58 -25.52
N ASP A 369 -60.35 -4.90 -24.26
CA ASP A 369 -60.35 -3.92 -23.16
C ASP A 369 -59.09 -3.02 -23.20
N VAL A 370 -57.97 -3.58 -23.69
CA VAL A 370 -56.69 -2.86 -23.87
C VAL A 370 -56.77 -1.89 -25.04
N GLU A 371 -57.44 -2.28 -26.13
CA GLU A 371 -57.63 -1.43 -27.31
C GLU A 371 -58.59 -0.25 -27.03
N HIS A 372 -59.63 -0.43 -26.21
CA HIS A 372 -60.54 0.64 -25.81
C HIS A 372 -59.91 1.69 -24.88
N ALA A 373 -58.98 1.30 -24.00
CA ALA A 373 -58.26 2.23 -23.13
C ALA A 373 -57.25 3.11 -23.90
N SER A 374 -56.82 2.64 -25.07
CA SER A 374 -55.82 3.30 -25.93
C SER A 374 -56.44 4.33 -26.90
N GLY A 375 -57.75 4.25 -27.15
CA GLY A 375 -58.47 5.09 -28.11
C GLY A 375 -59.06 6.38 -27.55
N ASN A 376 -58.82 6.72 -26.28
CA ASN A 376 -59.43 7.88 -25.62
C ASN A 376 -58.42 8.75 -24.84
N ARG A 377 -57.20 8.91 -25.38
CA ARG A 377 -56.23 9.92 -24.93
C ARG A 377 -55.54 10.59 -26.09
#